data_AF-A0A3N5R0N9-F1
#
_entry.id   AF-A0A3N5R0N9-F1
#
_cell.length_a   1.000
_cell.length_b   1.000
_cell.length_c   1.000
_cell.angle_alpha   90.00
_cell.angle_beta   90.00
_cell.angle_gamma   90.00
#
_symmetry.space_group_name_H-M   'P 1'
#
loop_
_entity.id
_entity.type
_entity.pdbx_description
1 polymer ?
#
loop_
_entity_poly.entity_id
_entity_poly.type
_entity_poly.pdbx_seq_one_letter_code
_entity_poly.pdbx_strand_id
1 'polypeptide(L)'
;MTDIFDEKTGELIPFHAINEFMRNDFRFEVVRSTLVGLNTLPENRRLPIERLTKKLVKVPGFRHSDKAPTAVRINPTVSAFEKNPDLVAAVLNAWAEIHAPLRQQVYDLLVERSWQVLPLEADRTKLPGFFIKWPKG
;
A
#
# COMPACT_ATOMS: atom_id res chain seq x y z
N MET A 1 -23.15 -13.73 10.65
CA MET A 1 -22.01 -12.83 10.41
C MET A 1 -20.97 -13.23 11.45
N THR A 2 -20.37 -14.39 11.25
CA THR A 2 -19.79 -15.19 12.33
C THR A 2 -18.43 -15.67 11.86
N ASP A 3 -17.39 -15.23 12.55
CA ASP A 3 -16.04 -15.80 12.61
C ASP A 3 -15.35 -16.20 11.30
N ILE A 4 -14.99 -15.22 10.47
CA ILE A 4 -13.94 -15.41 9.44
C ILE A 4 -12.53 -15.28 10.06
N PHE A 5 -12.41 -14.70 11.25
CA PHE A 5 -11.13 -14.34 11.84
C PHE A 5 -11.04 -14.86 13.27
N ASP A 6 -10.76 -16.15 13.42
CA ASP A 6 -10.37 -16.76 14.70
C ASP A 6 -9.18 -15.96 15.26
N GLU A 7 -9.41 -15.34 16.41
CA GLU A 7 -8.60 -14.32 17.08
C GLU A 7 -7.34 -14.93 17.73
N LYS A 8 -6.73 -15.92 17.09
CA LYS A 8 -5.39 -16.39 17.46
C LYS A 8 -4.37 -15.46 16.83
N THR A 9 -3.82 -14.61 17.69
CA THR A 9 -2.60 -13.80 17.55
C THR A 9 -1.50 -14.49 16.74
N GLY A 10 -1.67 -14.55 15.42
CA GLY A 10 -0.57 -14.84 14.50
C GLY A 10 0.36 -13.64 14.52
N GLU A 11 1.66 -13.88 14.59
CA GLU A 11 2.65 -12.82 14.35
C GLU A 11 2.33 -12.18 13.00
N LEU A 12 1.90 -10.92 13.04
CA LEU A 12 1.66 -10.16 11.81
C LEU A 12 3.01 -9.62 11.35
N ILE A 13 3.34 -9.87 10.09
CA ILE A 13 4.56 -9.31 9.49
C ILE A 13 4.26 -7.89 8.99
N PRO A 14 5.15 -6.92 9.23
CA PRO A 14 4.89 -5.53 8.85
C PRO A 14 4.80 -5.40 7.33
N PHE A 15 4.05 -4.39 6.85
CA PHE A 15 3.80 -4.23 5.41
C PHE A 15 5.05 -4.10 4.53
N HIS A 16 6.15 -3.58 5.06
CA HIS A 16 7.41 -3.52 4.29
C HIS A 16 8.05 -4.90 4.05
N ALA A 17 7.56 -5.98 4.68
CA ALA A 17 7.98 -7.34 4.37
C ALA A 17 7.62 -7.78 2.93
N ILE A 18 6.66 -7.11 2.27
CA ILE A 18 6.37 -7.36 0.84
C ILE A 18 7.58 -7.10 -0.05
N ASN A 19 8.53 -6.27 0.41
CA ASN A 19 9.71 -5.91 -0.35
C ASN A 19 10.61 -7.11 -0.65
N GLU A 20 10.59 -8.16 0.17
CA GLU A 20 11.33 -9.41 -0.06
C GLU A 20 10.82 -10.17 -1.31
N PHE A 21 9.57 -9.94 -1.69
CA PHE A 21 8.92 -10.58 -2.85
C PHE A 21 8.74 -9.63 -4.03
N MET A 22 8.97 -8.34 -3.81
CA MET A 22 8.76 -7.29 -4.80
C MET A 22 10.07 -7.00 -5.52
N ARG A 23 10.11 -7.27 -6.82
CA ARG A 23 11.26 -6.87 -7.65
C ARG A 23 11.44 -5.35 -7.62
N ASN A 24 12.70 -4.90 -7.71
CA ASN A 24 13.05 -3.47 -7.60
C ASN A 24 12.38 -2.60 -8.68
N ASP A 25 12.31 -3.11 -9.93
CA ASP A 25 11.62 -2.45 -11.05
C ASP A 25 10.12 -2.27 -10.77
N PHE A 26 9.49 -3.33 -10.27
CA PHE A 26 8.07 -3.30 -9.94
C PHE A 26 7.79 -2.40 -8.74
N ARG A 27 8.64 -2.40 -7.71
CA ARG A 27 8.55 -1.47 -6.57
C ARG A 27 8.59 -0.01 -7.02
N PHE A 28 9.53 0.31 -7.91
CA PHE A 28 9.63 1.63 -8.50
C PHE A 28 8.35 2.02 -9.23
N GLU A 29 7.80 1.13 -10.07
CA GLU A 29 6.59 1.41 -10.83
C GLU A 29 5.35 1.56 -9.94
N VAL A 30 5.22 0.76 -8.88
CA VAL A 30 4.15 0.91 -7.88
C VAL A 30 4.20 2.30 -7.25
N VAL A 31 5.37 2.74 -6.78
CA VAL A 31 5.52 4.08 -6.18
C VAL A 31 5.28 5.18 -7.22
N ARG A 32 5.86 5.05 -8.41
CA ARG A 32 5.74 6.03 -9.50
C ARG A 32 4.28 6.22 -9.92
N SER A 33 3.60 5.14 -10.31
CA SER A 33 2.20 5.19 -10.74
C SER A 33 1.29 5.74 -9.65
N THR A 34 1.56 5.39 -8.39
CA THR A 34 0.82 5.93 -7.23
C THR A 34 1.00 7.44 -7.09
N LEU A 35 2.24 7.94 -7.15
CA LEU A 35 2.49 9.38 -7.01
C LEU A 35 1.97 10.19 -8.21
N VAL A 36 1.95 9.60 -9.42
CA VAL A 36 1.37 10.23 -10.62
C VAL A 36 -0.16 10.31 -10.51
N GLY A 37 -0.80 9.23 -10.06
CA GLY A 37 -2.25 9.17 -9.88
C GLY A 37 -2.77 9.79 -8.58
N LEU A 38 -1.90 10.29 -7.70
CA LEU A 38 -2.28 10.69 -6.34
C LEU A 38 -3.40 11.75 -6.30
N ASN A 39 -3.43 12.66 -7.26
CA ASN A 39 -4.42 13.75 -7.32
C ASN A 39 -5.80 13.29 -7.84
N THR A 40 -5.91 12.08 -8.40
CA THR A 40 -7.20 11.52 -8.81
C THR A 40 -7.91 10.80 -7.66
N LEU A 41 -7.22 10.60 -6.53
CA LEU A 41 -7.74 9.90 -5.37
C LEU A 41 -8.49 10.82 -4.40
N PRO A 42 -9.47 10.28 -3.66
CA PRO A 42 -10.14 11.02 -2.59
C PRO A 42 -9.20 11.35 -1.43
N GLU A 43 -9.57 12.36 -0.63
CA GLU A 43 -8.71 12.90 0.43
C GLU A 43 -8.27 11.86 1.47
N ASN A 44 -9.15 10.93 1.81
CA ASN A 44 -8.85 9.85 2.75
C ASN A 44 -7.73 8.90 2.27
N ARG A 45 -7.45 8.84 0.97
CA ARG A 45 -6.32 8.09 0.39
C ARG A 45 -5.10 8.98 0.16
N ARG A 46 -5.32 10.24 -0.24
CA ARG A 46 -4.25 11.22 -0.53
C ARG A 46 -3.54 11.73 0.72
N LEU A 47 -4.29 12.16 1.74
CA LEU A 47 -3.73 12.82 2.93
C LEU A 47 -2.76 11.94 3.74
N PRO A 48 -2.99 10.62 3.94
CA PRO A 48 -2.01 9.77 4.59
C PRO A 48 -0.65 9.76 3.88
N ILE A 49 -0.64 9.67 2.54
CA ILE A 49 0.59 9.68 1.73
C ILE A 49 1.30 11.02 1.86
N GLU A 50 0.59 12.15 1.81
CA GLU A 50 1.19 13.48 1.97
C GLU A 50 1.82 13.67 3.34
N ARG A 51 1.12 13.28 4.41
CA ARG A 51 1.62 13.35 5.79
C ARG A 51 2.87 12.49 5.97
N LEU A 52 2.84 11.26 5.47
CA LEU A 52 3.97 10.33 5.55
C LEU A 52 5.14 10.81 4.68
N THR A 53 4.88 11.36 3.50
CA THR A 53 5.92 11.95 2.63
C THR A 53 6.64 13.07 3.37
N LYS A 54 5.90 14.02 3.96
CA LYS A 54 6.47 15.14 4.70
C LYS A 54 7.36 14.68 5.87
N LYS A 55 7.00 13.58 6.52
CA LYS A 55 7.71 13.03 7.68
C LYS A 55 8.93 12.18 7.30
N LEU A 56 8.81 11.37 6.25
CA LEU A 56 9.74 10.26 5.98
C LEU A 56 10.61 10.48 4.75
N VAL A 57 10.16 11.27 3.79
CA VAL A 57 10.83 11.46 2.51
C VAL A 57 11.67 12.73 2.59
N LYS A 58 12.95 12.64 2.21
CA LYS A 58 13.86 13.79 2.12
C LYS A 58 14.22 14.02 0.65
N VAL A 59 13.69 15.09 0.05
CA VAL A 59 14.07 15.49 -1.31
C VAL A 59 15.16 16.58 -1.21
N PRO A 60 16.38 16.35 -1.76
CA PRO A 60 17.43 17.36 -1.79
C PRO A 60 16.95 18.68 -2.42
N GLY A 61 17.25 19.81 -1.78
CA GLY A 61 16.81 21.14 -2.22
C GLY A 61 15.40 21.54 -1.79
N PHE A 62 14.64 20.67 -1.11
CA PHE A 62 13.29 20.96 -0.64
C PHE A 62 13.19 20.88 0.89
N ARG A 63 12.69 21.96 1.50
CA ARG A 63 12.35 21.98 2.94
C ARG A 63 11.05 21.20 3.23
N HIS A 64 10.16 21.13 2.25
CA HIS A 64 8.89 20.40 2.30
C HIS A 64 8.84 19.42 1.12
N SER A 65 9.26 18.17 1.37
CA SER A 65 9.32 17.11 0.35
C SER A 65 7.96 16.85 -0.32
N ASP A 66 6.86 17.07 0.40
CA ASP A 66 5.49 16.94 -0.12
C ASP A 66 5.18 17.93 -1.24
N LYS A 67 5.84 19.09 -1.26
CA LYS A 67 5.68 20.14 -2.28
C LYS A 67 6.63 19.99 -3.47
N ALA A 68 7.54 19.03 -3.43
CA ALA A 68 8.47 18.79 -4.52
C ALA A 68 7.74 18.20 -5.75
N PRO A 69 8.22 18.47 -6.99
CA PRO A 69 7.67 17.84 -8.19
C PRO A 69 7.65 16.31 -8.09
N THR A 70 6.62 15.66 -8.62
CA THR A 70 6.47 14.19 -8.54
C THR A 70 7.71 13.46 -9.02
N ALA A 71 8.30 13.88 -10.14
CA ALA A 71 9.48 13.25 -10.73
C ALA A 71 10.67 13.15 -9.76
N VAL A 72 10.90 14.18 -8.94
CA VAL A 72 12.02 14.19 -7.98
C VAL A 72 11.68 13.52 -6.65
N ARG A 73 10.39 13.25 -6.39
CA ARG A 73 9.93 12.55 -5.18
C ARG A 73 9.99 11.03 -5.30
N ILE A 74 9.98 10.46 -6.51
CA ILE A 74 9.85 9.01 -6.71
C ILE A 74 10.97 8.26 -6.00
N ASN A 75 12.24 8.52 -6.32
CA ASN A 75 13.38 7.79 -5.73
C ASN A 75 13.45 7.93 -4.19
N PRO A 76 13.36 9.15 -3.62
CA PRO A 76 13.28 9.31 -2.17
C PRO A 76 12.10 8.57 -1.52
N THR A 77 10.96 8.48 -2.22
CA THR A 77 9.78 7.74 -1.74
C THR A 77 9.99 6.24 -1.81
N VAL A 78 10.64 5.72 -2.86
CA VAL A 78 11.04 4.29 -2.94
C VAL A 78 11.93 3.92 -1.76
N SER A 79 12.95 4.72 -1.45
CA SER A 79 13.83 4.46 -0.30
C SER A 79 13.12 4.49 1.05
N ALA A 80 12.08 5.32 1.19
CA ALA A 80 11.25 5.35 2.40
C ALA A 80 10.26 4.17 2.46
N PHE A 81 9.69 3.78 1.31
CA PHE A 81 8.78 2.65 1.15
C PHE A 81 9.44 1.34 1.56
N GLU A 82 10.74 1.16 1.27
CA GLU A 82 11.47 -0.06 1.67
C GLU A 82 11.53 -0.28 3.19
N LYS A 83 11.41 0.80 3.97
CA LYS A 83 11.75 0.80 5.41
C LYS A 83 10.56 1.07 6.31
N ASN A 84 9.48 1.66 5.78
CA ASN A 84 8.39 2.16 6.61
C ASN A 84 7.06 1.44 6.32
N PRO A 85 6.53 0.64 7.27
CA PRO A 85 5.31 -0.13 7.04
C PRO A 85 4.08 0.74 6.77
N ASP A 86 3.94 1.88 7.46
CA ASP A 86 2.79 2.78 7.26
C ASP A 86 2.77 3.37 5.85
N LEU A 87 3.94 3.76 5.33
CA LEU A 87 4.07 4.26 3.97
C LEU A 87 3.79 3.17 2.95
N VAL A 88 4.23 1.93 3.18
CA VAL A 88 3.90 0.81 2.31
C VAL A 88 2.41 0.56 2.28
N ALA A 89 1.75 0.52 3.44
CA ALA A 89 0.31 0.33 3.53
C ALA A 89 -0.44 1.44 2.78
N ALA A 90 -0.08 2.70 2.99
CA ALA A 90 -0.71 3.84 2.34
C ALA A 90 -0.51 3.81 0.82
N VAL A 91 0.70 3.54 0.34
CA VAL A 91 1.03 3.47 -1.09
C VAL A 91 0.30 2.30 -1.76
N LEU A 92 0.35 1.09 -1.20
CA LEU A 92 -0.32 -0.07 -1.80
C LEU A 92 -1.85 0.10 -1.87
N ASN A 93 -2.44 0.69 -0.84
CA ASN A 93 -3.86 0.96 -0.78
C ASN A 93 -4.28 1.99 -1.84
N ALA A 94 -3.50 3.06 -2.01
CA ALA A 94 -3.71 4.03 -3.08
C ALA A 94 -3.47 3.44 -4.48
N TRP A 95 -2.43 2.62 -4.64
CA TRP A 95 -2.12 1.94 -5.90
C TRP A 95 -3.27 1.04 -6.35
N ALA A 96 -3.84 0.26 -5.43
CA ALA A 96 -4.98 -0.60 -5.70
C ALA A 96 -6.25 0.19 -6.09
N GLU A 97 -6.44 1.39 -5.53
CA GLU A 97 -7.54 2.29 -5.90
C GLU A 97 -7.35 2.90 -7.29
N ILE A 98 -6.13 3.32 -7.62
CA ILE A 98 -5.78 3.82 -8.98
C ILE A 98 -6.01 2.73 -10.03
N HIS A 99 -5.77 1.47 -9.67
CA HIS A 99 -5.92 0.31 -10.54
C HIS A 99 -7.20 -0.48 -10.22
N ALA A 100 -8.32 0.20 -9.95
CA ALA A 100 -9.59 -0.43 -9.57
C ALA A 100 -10.03 -1.60 -10.49
N PRO A 101 -9.88 -1.55 -11.84
CA PRO A 101 -10.22 -2.68 -12.69
C PRO A 101 -9.37 -3.93 -12.41
N LEU A 102 -8.05 -3.77 -12.25
CA LEU A 102 -7.15 -4.88 -11.91
C LEU A 102 -7.47 -5.44 -10.52
N ARG A 103 -7.73 -4.54 -9.56
CA ARG A 103 -8.15 -4.91 -8.20
C ARG A 103 -9.41 -5.79 -8.23
N GLN A 104 -10.40 -5.43 -9.03
CA GLN A 104 -11.64 -6.22 -9.19
C GLN A 104 -11.34 -7.61 -9.77
N GLN A 105 -10.56 -7.68 -10.86
CA GLN A 105 -10.19 -8.97 -11.48
C GLN A 105 -9.46 -9.90 -10.50
N VAL A 106 -8.54 -9.35 -9.69
CA VAL A 106 -7.85 -10.13 -8.66
C VAL A 106 -8.83 -10.60 -7.59
N TYR A 107 -9.73 -9.73 -7.12
CA TYR A 107 -10.75 -10.11 -6.14
C TYR A 107 -11.65 -11.24 -6.64
N ASP A 108 -12.17 -11.12 -7.86
CA ASP A 108 -13.06 -12.10 -8.47
C ASP A 108 -12.36 -13.47 -8.60
N LEU A 109 -11.10 -13.47 -9.05
CA LEU A 109 -10.28 -14.69 -9.14
C LEU A 109 -10.10 -15.39 -7.78
N LEU A 110 -9.90 -14.61 -6.71
CA LEU A 110 -9.73 -15.17 -5.37
C LEU A 110 -11.05 -15.74 -4.84
N VAL A 111 -12.15 -15.02 -5.04
CA VAL A 111 -13.49 -15.48 -4.63
C VAL A 111 -13.90 -16.73 -5.41
N GLU A 112 -13.62 -16.82 -6.71
CA GLU A 112 -13.89 -18.00 -7.54
C GLU A 112 -13.15 -19.24 -7.02
N ARG A 113 -11.97 -19.04 -6.40
CA ARG A 113 -11.19 -20.11 -5.75
C ARG A 113 -11.64 -20.39 -4.31
N SER A 114 -12.78 -19.86 -3.89
CA SER A 114 -13.33 -19.96 -2.53
C SER A 114 -12.47 -19.32 -1.45
N TRP A 115 -11.64 -18.32 -1.79
CA TRP A 115 -10.82 -17.65 -0.78
C TRP A 115 -11.63 -16.64 0.02
N GLN A 116 -11.49 -16.69 1.34
CA GLN A 116 -12.05 -15.69 2.23
C GLN A 116 -11.19 -14.42 2.19
N VAL A 117 -11.63 -13.45 1.40
CA VAL A 117 -10.95 -12.17 1.19
C VAL A 117 -11.70 -11.03 1.87
N LEU A 118 -10.94 -10.02 2.34
CA LEU A 118 -11.55 -8.78 2.81
C LEU A 118 -12.26 -8.05 1.66
N PRO A 119 -13.35 -7.31 1.96
CA PRO A 119 -14.00 -6.44 0.99
C PRO A 119 -13.01 -5.49 0.31
N LEU A 120 -13.32 -5.06 -0.91
CA LEU A 120 -12.46 -4.16 -1.68
C LEU A 120 -12.26 -2.82 -0.97
N GLU A 121 -13.32 -2.35 -0.33
CA GLU A 121 -13.45 -1.09 0.41
C GLU A 121 -12.75 -1.11 1.77
N ALA A 122 -12.30 -2.29 2.22
CA ALA A 122 -11.64 -2.45 3.51
C ALA A 122 -10.40 -1.55 3.61
N ASP A 123 -10.32 -0.80 4.71
CA ASP A 123 -9.22 0.13 4.93
C ASP A 123 -7.97 -0.59 5.46
N ARG A 124 -7.10 -0.99 4.54
CA ARG A 124 -5.91 -1.79 4.83
C ARG A 124 -4.86 -1.08 5.70
N THR A 125 -4.92 0.24 5.82
CA THR A 125 -4.04 0.99 6.75
C THR A 125 -4.40 0.77 8.22
N LYS A 126 -5.55 0.17 8.52
CA LYS A 126 -5.95 -0.20 9.89
C LYS A 126 -5.47 -1.59 10.31
N LEU A 127 -4.91 -2.36 9.37
CA LEU A 127 -4.36 -3.68 9.66
C LEU A 127 -2.93 -3.53 10.22
N PRO A 128 -2.51 -4.35 11.20
CA PRO A 128 -1.15 -4.25 11.74
C PRO A 128 -0.05 -4.77 10.78
N GLY A 129 -0.42 -5.47 9.71
CA GLY A 129 0.50 -6.10 8.76
C GLY A 129 -0.15 -7.18 7.91
N PHE A 130 0.68 -8.03 7.28
CA PHE A 130 0.22 -9.25 6.62
C PHE A 130 0.16 -10.43 7.58
N PHE A 131 -0.77 -11.34 7.30
CA PHE A 131 -0.78 -12.65 7.95
C PHE A 131 0.31 -13.54 7.35
N ILE A 132 1.00 -14.30 8.21
CA ILE A 132 2.02 -15.28 7.78
C ILE A 132 1.38 -16.48 7.06
N LYS A 133 0.11 -16.76 7.34
CA LYS A 133 -0.63 -17.89 6.77
C LYS A 133 -1.75 -17.38 5.88
N TRP A 134 -1.97 -18.08 4.77
CA TRP A 134 -3.16 -17.87 3.96
C TRP A 134 -4.42 -18.22 4.76
N PRO A 135 -5.51 -17.42 4.67
CA PRO A 135 -6.82 -17.86 5.13
C PRO A 135 -7.15 -19.22 4.51
N LYS A 136 -7.70 -20.12 5.33
CA LYS A 136 -8.17 -21.41 4.83
C LYS A 136 -9.36 -21.14 3.88
N GLY A 137 -9.27 -21.67 2.66
CA GLY A 137 -10.40 -21.78 1.74
C GLY A 137 -11.31 -22.94 2.12
#